data_AF-A0A920GPF5-F1
#
_entry.id   AF-A0A920GPF5-F1
#
_cell.length_a   1.000
_cell.length_b   1.000
_cell.length_c   1.000
_cell.angle_alpha   90.00
_cell.angle_beta   90.00
_cell.angle_gamma   90.00
#
_symmetry.space_group_name_H-M   'P 1'
#
loop_
_entity.id
_entity.type
_entity.pdbx_description
1 polymer ?
#
loop_
_entity_poly.entity_id
_entity_poly.type
_entity_poly.pdbx_seq_one_letter_code
_entity_poly.pdbx_strand_id
1 'polypeptide(L)'
;MPKNISQRSFFNFVQIFVLICSFILPHWAVGSVSDLRLKTLIKICEAAQSTGDGGTITNIALQLKAAQFDIETDLGKQAVKCIEAGFPSDEKSASFEGMIVKINKLKTELRELCFNLLELKPTQAITFEPCKEFY
;
A
#
# COMPACT_ATOMS: atom_id res chain seq x y z
N MET A 1 -53.85 8.24 -24.36
CA MET A 1 -52.91 8.24 -23.21
C MET A 1 -51.96 7.04 -23.33
N PRO A 2 -50.67 7.21 -23.67
CA PRO A 2 -49.69 6.14 -23.57
C PRO A 2 -48.65 6.49 -22.48
N LYS A 3 -48.84 5.98 -21.25
CA LYS A 3 -47.89 6.20 -20.13
C LYS A 3 -46.97 4.99 -19.85
N ASN A 4 -47.18 3.87 -20.55
CA ASN A 4 -46.58 2.57 -20.22
C ASN A 4 -45.22 2.28 -20.91
N ILE A 5 -44.82 3.04 -21.93
CA ILE A 5 -43.55 2.81 -22.66
C ILE A 5 -42.35 3.40 -21.88
N SER A 6 -42.56 4.55 -21.23
CA SER A 6 -41.52 5.23 -20.43
C SER A 6 -41.10 4.40 -19.21
N GLN A 7 -42.07 3.75 -18.55
CA GLN A 7 -41.82 2.98 -17.34
C GLN A 7 -40.97 1.73 -17.59
N ARG A 8 -41.23 0.97 -18.68
CA ARG A 8 -40.40 -0.20 -19.06
C ARG A 8 -38.97 0.19 -19.46
N SER A 9 -38.80 1.32 -20.14
CA SER A 9 -37.48 1.84 -20.51
C SER A 9 -36.66 2.22 -19.27
N PHE A 10 -37.31 2.85 -18.29
CA PHE A 10 -36.68 3.21 -17.02
C PHE A 10 -36.22 1.98 -16.22
N PHE A 11 -37.06 0.94 -16.11
CA PHE A 11 -36.67 -0.31 -15.43
C PHE A 11 -35.48 -1.00 -16.10
N ASN A 12 -35.45 -1.06 -17.43
CA ASN A 12 -34.33 -1.63 -18.17
C ASN A 12 -33.04 -0.81 -17.99
N PHE A 13 -33.14 0.52 -17.97
CA PHE A 13 -32.00 1.41 -17.73
C PHE A 13 -31.42 1.22 -16.32
N VAL A 14 -32.28 1.15 -15.30
CA VAL A 14 -31.85 0.90 -13.91
C VAL A 14 -31.18 -0.48 -13.80
N GLN A 15 -31.73 -1.50 -14.45
CA GLN A 15 -31.17 -2.85 -14.42
C GLN A 15 -29.79 -2.91 -15.10
N ILE A 16 -29.62 -2.24 -16.25
CA ILE A 16 -28.33 -2.15 -16.94
C ILE A 16 -27.31 -1.37 -16.09
N PHE A 17 -27.73 -0.27 -15.47
CA PHE A 17 -26.87 0.53 -14.60
C PHE A 17 -26.37 -0.27 -13.39
N VAL A 18 -27.26 -1.03 -12.73
CA VAL A 18 -26.90 -1.92 -11.61
C VAL A 18 -25.89 -2.99 -12.03
N LEU A 19 -26.07 -3.60 -13.21
CA LEU A 19 -25.12 -4.57 -13.76
C LEU A 19 -23.77 -3.95 -14.07
N ILE A 20 -23.74 -2.73 -14.65
CA ILE A 20 -22.48 -2.04 -14.94
C ILE A 20 -21.75 -1.69 -13.63
N CYS A 21 -22.45 -1.22 -12.60
CA CYS A 21 -21.86 -0.94 -11.29
C CYS A 21 -21.24 -2.18 -10.63
N SER A 22 -21.87 -3.36 -10.75
CA SER A 22 -21.31 -4.59 -10.18
C SER A 22 -20.06 -5.07 -10.92
N PHE A 23 -19.92 -4.81 -12.22
CA PHE A 23 -18.73 -5.15 -13.00
C PHE A 23 -17.57 -4.14 -12.83
N ILE A 24 -17.83 -2.88 -12.47
CA ILE A 24 -16.79 -1.85 -12.28
C ILE A 24 -16.19 -1.84 -10.85
N LEU A 25 -16.81 -2.53 -9.89
CA LEU A 25 -16.38 -2.54 -8.48
C LEU A 25 -15.44 -3.70 -8.02
N PRO A 26 -14.60 -4.39 -8.82
CA PRO A 26 -13.79 -5.48 -8.27
C PRO A 26 -12.51 -5.01 -7.56
N HIS A 27 -12.42 -3.77 -7.07
CA HIS A 27 -11.14 -3.18 -6.63
C HIS A 27 -10.98 -2.93 -5.13
N TRP A 28 -12.01 -3.23 -4.31
CA TRP A 28 -11.98 -2.92 -2.86
C TRP A 28 -12.07 -4.17 -1.98
N ALA A 29 -11.76 -5.35 -2.52
CA ALA A 29 -11.42 -6.49 -1.68
C ALA A 29 -9.94 -6.44 -1.30
N VAL A 30 -9.52 -5.30 -0.73
CA VAL A 30 -8.27 -5.22 0.00
C VAL A 30 -8.52 -5.95 1.31
N GLY A 31 -8.02 -7.18 1.41
CA GLY A 31 -8.25 -8.04 2.57
C GLY A 31 -7.65 -7.41 3.82
N SER A 32 -8.45 -6.69 4.59
CA SER A 32 -8.12 -6.36 5.96
C SER A 32 -7.84 -7.66 6.71
N VAL A 33 -6.73 -7.72 7.42
CA VAL A 33 -6.46 -8.88 8.28
C VAL A 33 -7.42 -8.78 9.44
N SER A 34 -8.24 -9.81 9.66
CA SER A 34 -9.13 -9.81 10.83
C SER A 34 -8.30 -9.72 12.11
N ASP A 35 -8.81 -9.02 13.12
CA ASP A 35 -8.15 -8.91 14.43
C ASP A 35 -7.77 -10.28 15.01
N LEU A 36 -8.56 -11.32 14.71
CA LEU A 36 -8.28 -12.69 15.09
C LEU A 36 -6.98 -13.23 14.45
N ARG A 37 -6.81 -13.02 13.14
CA ARG A 37 -5.60 -13.43 12.42
C ARG A 37 -4.39 -12.61 12.86
N LEU A 38 -4.57 -11.30 13.02
CA LEU A 38 -3.51 -10.42 13.49
C LEU A 38 -3.04 -10.85 14.89
N LYS A 39 -3.99 -11.12 15.80
CA LYS A 39 -3.71 -11.60 17.17
C LYS A 39 -3.00 -12.95 17.16
N THR A 40 -3.38 -13.83 16.25
CA THR A 40 -2.74 -15.16 16.11
C THR A 40 -1.28 -15.00 15.66
N LEU A 41 -1.02 -14.20 14.63
CA LEU A 41 0.34 -13.92 14.15
C LEU A 41 1.21 -13.33 15.25
N ILE A 42 0.69 -12.36 16.01
CA ILE A 42 1.38 -11.76 17.15
C ILE A 42 1.75 -12.82 18.19
N LYS A 43 0.81 -13.71 18.56
CA LYS A 43 1.06 -14.77 19.55
C LYS A 43 2.13 -15.77 19.09
N ILE A 44 2.14 -16.11 17.80
CA ILE A 44 3.19 -16.96 17.24
C ILE A 44 4.55 -16.25 17.31
N CYS A 45 4.58 -14.95 17.01
CA CYS A 45 5.81 -14.16 17.09
C CYS A 45 6.33 -14.02 18.52
N GLU A 46 5.47 -13.80 19.50
CA GLU A 46 5.84 -13.76 20.91
C GLU A 46 6.42 -15.11 21.37
N ALA A 47 5.78 -16.22 20.98
CA ALA A 47 6.28 -17.55 21.27
C ALA A 47 7.66 -17.77 20.62
N ALA A 48 7.80 -17.45 19.33
CA ALA A 48 9.07 -17.58 18.61
C ALA A 48 10.19 -16.70 19.20
N GLN A 49 9.88 -15.48 19.65
CA GLN A 49 10.82 -14.62 20.37
C GLN A 49 11.27 -15.26 21.69
N SER A 50 10.35 -15.84 22.46
CA SER A 50 10.69 -16.52 23.72
C SER A 50 11.51 -17.79 23.55
N THR A 51 11.39 -18.47 22.39
CA THR A 51 12.18 -19.68 22.08
C THR A 51 13.43 -19.38 21.26
N GLY A 52 13.62 -18.14 20.79
CA GLY A 52 14.75 -17.75 19.94
C GLY A 52 14.67 -18.30 18.51
N ASP A 53 13.48 -18.67 18.03
CA ASP A 53 13.27 -19.16 16.66
C ASP A 53 13.27 -17.98 15.66
N GLY A 54 14.48 -17.52 15.29
CA GLY A 54 14.67 -16.41 14.36
C GLY A 54 14.01 -16.61 12.99
N GLY A 55 13.96 -17.85 12.50
CA GLY A 55 13.32 -18.15 11.21
C GLY A 55 11.81 -17.88 11.26
N THR A 56 11.15 -18.29 12.33
CA THR A 56 9.74 -18.01 12.56
C THR A 56 9.49 -16.52 12.78
N ILE A 57 10.33 -15.83 13.56
CA ILE A 57 10.21 -14.37 13.79
C ILE A 57 10.25 -13.62 12.45
N THR A 58 11.25 -13.86 11.60
CA THR A 58 11.38 -13.19 10.29
C THR A 58 10.21 -13.52 9.36
N ASN A 59 9.75 -14.78 9.34
CA ASN A 59 8.64 -15.18 8.49
C ASN A 59 7.31 -14.50 8.91
N ILE A 60 7.03 -14.42 10.22
CA ILE A 60 5.84 -13.75 10.73
C ILE A 60 5.92 -12.24 10.55
N ALA A 61 7.10 -11.64 10.78
CA ALA A 61 7.36 -10.23 10.50
C ALA A 61 7.06 -9.87 9.04
N LEU A 62 7.45 -10.72 8.09
CA LEU A 62 7.15 -10.52 6.66
C LEU A 62 5.64 -10.56 6.38
N GLN A 63 4.90 -11.49 7.00
CA GLN A 63 3.44 -11.57 6.86
C GLN A 63 2.75 -10.34 7.45
N LEU A 64 3.20 -9.85 8.60
CA LEU A 64 2.68 -8.64 9.22
C LEU A 64 2.99 -7.41 8.34
N LYS A 65 4.19 -7.30 7.77
CA LYS A 65 4.53 -6.19 6.87
C LYS A 65 3.63 -6.11 5.63
N ALA A 66 3.16 -7.25 5.14
CA ALA A 66 2.24 -7.32 4.00
C ALA A 66 0.76 -7.13 4.39
N ALA A 67 0.44 -7.13 5.69
CA ALA A 67 -0.91 -6.98 6.20
C ALA A 67 -1.31 -5.49 6.35
N GLN A 68 -2.60 -5.20 6.20
CA GLN A 68 -3.17 -3.91 6.56
C GLN A 68 -3.82 -4.00 7.94
N PHE A 69 -3.30 -3.20 8.88
CA PHE A 69 -3.83 -3.04 10.24
C PHE A 69 -3.55 -1.64 10.76
N ASP A 70 -4.35 -1.20 11.73
CA ASP A 70 -4.15 0.10 12.38
C ASP A 70 -3.00 0.03 13.40
N ILE A 71 -1.93 0.76 13.12
CA ILE A 71 -0.71 0.81 13.94
C ILE A 71 -0.91 1.52 15.29
N GLU A 72 -1.97 2.31 15.45
CA GLU A 72 -2.22 3.05 16.69
C GLU A 72 -2.88 2.18 17.77
N THR A 73 -3.51 1.07 17.36
CA THR A 73 -4.10 0.09 18.28
C THR A 73 -3.04 -0.69 19.05
N ASP A 74 -3.40 -1.22 20.23
CA ASP A 74 -2.50 -2.06 21.03
C ASP A 74 -2.00 -3.29 20.24
N LEU A 75 -2.88 -3.83 19.38
CA LEU A 75 -2.59 -4.98 18.54
C LEU A 75 -1.64 -4.60 17.39
N GLY A 76 -1.85 -3.41 16.79
CA GLY A 76 -0.93 -2.83 15.80
C GLY A 76 0.47 -2.57 16.37
N LYS A 77 0.56 -2.00 17.57
CA LYS A 77 1.84 -1.79 18.27
C LYS A 77 2.58 -3.10 18.55
N GLN A 78 1.86 -4.15 18.94
CA GLN A 78 2.43 -5.49 19.11
C GLN A 78 2.91 -6.10 17.79
N ALA A 79 2.16 -5.90 16.70
CA ALA A 79 2.57 -6.32 15.38
C ALA A 79 3.85 -5.60 14.91
N VAL A 80 3.95 -4.28 15.13
CA VAL A 80 5.16 -3.50 14.81
C VAL A 80 6.38 -4.03 15.56
N LYS A 81 6.27 -4.33 16.87
CA LYS A 81 7.36 -4.96 17.64
C LYS A 81 7.85 -6.27 17.03
N CYS A 82 6.91 -7.10 16.55
CA CYS A 82 7.28 -8.33 15.86
C CYS A 82 8.03 -8.06 14.55
N ILE A 83 7.60 -7.05 13.78
CA ILE A 83 8.27 -6.63 12.55
C ILE A 83 9.71 -6.18 12.86
N GLU A 84 9.89 -5.33 13.87
CA GLU A 84 11.21 -4.86 14.32
C GLU A 84 12.10 -6.00 14.80
N ALA A 85 11.55 -6.99 15.52
CA ALA A 85 12.29 -8.15 15.96
C ALA A 85 12.73 -9.08 14.81
N GLY A 86 11.94 -9.17 13.73
CA GLY A 86 12.24 -9.99 12.56
C GLY A 86 13.16 -9.32 11.54
N PHE A 87 13.26 -7.99 11.60
CA PHE A 87 14.15 -7.16 10.81
C PHE A 87 14.91 -6.21 11.73
N PRO A 88 15.76 -6.75 12.65
CA PRO A 88 16.52 -5.92 13.56
C PRO A 88 17.32 -4.91 12.72
N SER A 89 17.28 -3.64 13.11
CA SER A 89 18.03 -2.61 12.40
C SER A 89 19.52 -2.91 12.57
N ASP A 90 20.13 -3.51 11.56
CA ASP A 90 21.58 -3.57 11.50
C ASP A 90 22.05 -2.11 11.54
N GLU A 91 22.91 -1.73 12.50
CA GLU A 91 23.61 -0.43 12.49
C GLU A 91 24.37 -0.15 11.18
N LYS A 92 24.50 -1.17 10.30
CA LYS A 92 25.05 -1.10 8.94
C LYS A 92 24.04 -0.76 7.84
N SER A 93 22.74 -0.87 8.09
CA SER A 93 21.74 -0.24 7.23
C SER A 93 21.85 1.26 7.46
N ALA A 94 21.96 2.06 6.39
CA ALA A 94 21.98 3.51 6.52
C ALA A 94 20.85 3.91 7.49
N SER A 95 21.20 4.55 8.62
CA SER A 95 20.24 5.02 9.64
C SER A 95 18.98 5.54 8.95
N PHE A 96 17.80 5.29 9.51
CA PHE A 96 16.53 5.81 8.98
C PHE A 96 16.68 7.26 8.50
N GLU A 97 17.33 8.11 9.31
CA GLU A 97 17.64 9.49 8.99
C GLU A 97 18.55 9.64 7.74
N GLY A 98 19.61 8.83 7.64
CA GLY A 98 20.48 8.78 6.47
C GLY A 98 19.76 8.33 5.20
N MET A 99 18.77 7.44 5.31
CA MET A 99 17.94 7.03 4.18
C MET A 99 17.00 8.16 3.74
N ILE A 100 16.38 8.87 4.68
CA ILE A 100 15.55 10.06 4.39
C ILE A 100 16.40 11.14 3.70
N VAL A 101 17.60 11.43 4.21
CA VAL A 101 18.53 12.39 3.58
C VAL A 101 18.88 11.97 2.15
N LYS A 102 19.18 10.67 1.92
CA LYS A 102 19.50 10.15 0.58
C LYS A 102 18.32 10.24 -0.37
N ILE A 103 17.12 9.90 0.08
CA ILE A 103 15.88 10.02 -0.71
C ILE A 103 15.65 11.47 -1.13
N ASN A 104 15.77 12.41 -0.19
CA ASN A 104 15.61 13.84 -0.49
C ASN A 104 16.65 14.34 -1.49
N LYS A 105 17.90 13.90 -1.36
CA LYS A 105 18.96 14.24 -2.33
C LYS A 105 18.64 13.72 -3.73
N LEU A 106 18.30 12.44 -3.86
CA LEU A 106 17.94 11.82 -5.14
C LEU A 106 16.70 12.47 -5.77
N LYS A 107 15.73 12.88 -4.96
CA LYS A 107 14.55 13.62 -5.44
C LYS A 107 14.94 14.97 -6.06
N THR A 108 15.87 15.70 -5.43
CA THR A 108 16.37 16.97 -5.98
C THR A 108 17.15 16.75 -7.28
N GLU A 109 18.05 15.77 -7.32
CA GLU A 109 18.81 15.43 -8.53
C GLU A 109 17.86 15.00 -9.67
N LEU A 110 16.84 14.19 -9.38
CA LEU A 110 15.83 13.80 -10.35
C LEU A 110 15.08 15.02 -10.89
N ARG A 111 14.66 15.96 -10.03
CA ARG A 111 13.98 17.19 -10.44
C ARG A 111 14.83 18.00 -11.42
N GLU A 112 16.12 18.18 -11.15
CA GLU A 112 17.02 18.93 -12.04
C GLU A 112 17.14 18.25 -13.41
N LEU A 113 17.32 16.92 -13.43
CA LEU A 113 17.35 16.14 -14.67
C LEU A 113 16.04 16.25 -15.47
N CYS A 114 14.91 16.31 -14.77
CA CYS A 114 13.62 16.53 -15.40
C CYS A 114 13.56 17.90 -16.10
N PHE A 115 13.89 18.99 -15.41
CA PHE A 115 13.91 20.31 -16.06
C PHE A 115 14.86 20.39 -17.26
N ASN A 116 16.03 19.75 -17.18
CA ASN A 116 16.95 19.64 -18.33
C ASN A 116 16.31 18.86 -19.49
N LEU A 117 15.60 17.77 -19.20
CA LEU A 117 14.87 17.00 -20.20
C LEU A 117 13.74 17.82 -20.84
N LEU A 118 13.05 18.65 -20.07
CA LEU A 118 12.02 19.57 -20.56
C LEU A 118 12.59 20.60 -21.54
N GLU A 119 13.77 21.15 -21.25
CA GLU A 119 14.46 22.09 -22.12
C GLU A 119 14.90 21.42 -23.44
N LEU A 120 15.40 20.18 -23.36
CA LEU A 120 15.89 19.44 -24.53
C LEU A 120 14.77 18.88 -25.42
N LYS A 121 13.73 18.29 -24.81
CA LYS A 121 12.64 17.57 -25.50
C LYS A 121 11.30 17.75 -24.78
N PRO A 122 10.63 18.90 -24.92
CA PRO A 122 9.43 19.24 -24.15
C PRO A 122 8.31 18.20 -24.24
N THR A 123 8.00 17.72 -25.45
CA THR A 123 6.91 16.75 -25.69
C THR A 123 7.18 15.36 -25.12
N GLN A 124 8.45 14.98 -24.98
CA GLN A 124 8.83 13.69 -24.38
C GLN A 124 8.99 13.83 -22.86
N ALA A 125 9.43 14.99 -22.38
CA ALA A 125 9.60 15.26 -20.97
C ALA A 125 8.26 15.21 -20.21
N ILE A 126 7.20 15.82 -20.76
CA ILE A 126 5.87 15.84 -20.12
C ILE A 126 5.19 14.46 -20.07
N THR A 127 5.64 13.50 -20.89
CA THR A 127 5.12 12.12 -20.90
C THR A 127 6.03 11.13 -20.17
N PHE A 128 7.19 11.56 -19.68
CA PHE A 128 8.10 10.70 -18.94
C PHE A 128 7.65 10.58 -17.48
N GLU A 129 7.11 9.42 -17.13
CA GLU A 129 6.45 9.13 -15.83
C GLU A 129 7.25 9.62 -14.60
N PRO A 130 8.58 9.40 -14.50
CA PRO A 130 9.36 9.84 -13.34
C PRO A 130 9.38 11.36 -13.13
N CYS A 131 9.13 12.15 -14.17
CA CYS A 131 9.17 13.61 -14.11
C CYS A 131 7.81 14.28 -13.92
N LYS A 132 6.72 13.50 -14.01
CA LYS A 132 5.34 14.01 -14.03
C LYS A 132 4.94 14.76 -12.76
N GLU A 133 5.60 14.46 -11.63
CA GLU A 133 5.34 15.15 -10.36
C GLU A 133 6.01 16.52 -10.23
N PHE A 134 6.89 16.91 -11.17
CA PHE A 134 7.63 18.17 -11.11
C PHE A 134 7.11 19.28 -12.04
N TYR A 135 6.18 18.95 -12.93
CA TYR A 135 5.52 19.88 -13.87
C TYR A 135 4.06 20.09 -13.49
#